data_AF-A0A5E7AQR0-F1
#
_entry.id   AF-A0A5E7AQR0-F1
#
_cell.length_a   1.000
_cell.length_b   1.000
_cell.length_c   1.000
_cell.angle_alpha   90.00
_cell.angle_beta   90.00
_cell.angle_gamma   90.00
#
_symmetry.space_group_name_H-M   'P 1'
#
loop_
_entity.id
_entity.type
_entity.pdbx_description
1 polymer ?
#
loop_
_entity_poly.entity_id
_entity_poly.type
_entity_poly.pdbx_seq_one_letter_code
_entity_poly.pdbx_strand_id
1 'polypeptide(L)'
;MDLRLLSTSAGLCIALLVSGCSPSDEKQLVSLEEKTARFEKSLDAIQDPQLKDAVADLGGSLLLLERARLKLQSKPIETEYGEDAMALLKHYPSPQALVDTYVNGLFVLRRSSSSDYLTDLQPVFPFNFNIPAGFPFPHGLQWQSVTLSDKQVIAFQSEWSETDPGIQLSPSSSSLTSPDDLTVAYPYIEGLEVDNKHQPQPVMLQGQLEVIAPRKVFTFDLTRQNVGKKQTDENISVTLLALEKNCAEIEMSNSAPMAADVSATALNPLMVQARDTTGQFLSRSGSINENAEQIAFYEKQLAEMHKQQTWSETFEKQLKDQQQAFERLQTRHYTKVYFDGTIDTLEVSVLDFSGATLTRKDLKLPVQQFDRNTTEKTIQSLSLPVVVYDDQALTWLKDATLDEDTLKKRVTISQSIEDPSAVRIEFDHPKTFNDELLGSSLSASDSPVTFFTQGDDGKRGDPIELPAEAYEIDPLRATITYDLNLFPETPAYAIGSMPLFLAQIEKKSLTASQLPKGLELKGNALMVDQTLFPAQDWRFYAKDDNGNYLKEILAVSHSTAPDKPAYLDVHYFYGQPSQLETYQRTDLDRVEYGFEVKLDRAHIENPVE
;
A
#
# COMPACT_ATOMS: atom_id res chain seq x y z
N MET A 1 -14.09 1.46 9.51
CA MET A 1 -14.11 1.42 10.98
C MET A 1 -15.06 0.30 11.41
N ASP A 2 -14.76 -0.42 12.49
CA ASP A 2 -15.70 -1.36 13.11
C ASP A 2 -15.71 -1.07 14.63
N LEU A 3 -16.78 -0.43 15.12
CA LEU A 3 -16.93 -0.02 16.52
C LEU A 3 -17.01 -1.21 17.50
N ARG A 4 -17.15 -2.45 17.01
CA ARG A 4 -17.22 -3.65 17.85
C ARG A 4 -15.86 -4.08 18.44
N LEU A 5 -14.74 -3.53 17.95
CA LEU A 5 -13.38 -3.94 18.33
C LEU A 5 -12.76 -3.13 19.48
N LEU A 6 -13.48 -2.18 20.08
CA LEU A 6 -12.95 -1.23 21.07
C LEU A 6 -12.47 -1.87 22.40
N SER A 7 -12.76 -3.13 22.68
CA SER A 7 -12.29 -3.79 23.92
C SER A 7 -10.94 -4.50 23.81
N THR A 8 -10.30 -4.50 22.64
CA THR A 8 -8.94 -5.06 22.46
C THR A 8 -8.19 -4.22 21.44
N SER A 9 -7.41 -3.27 21.95
CA SER A 9 -6.24 -2.60 21.33
C SER A 9 -6.11 -2.70 19.80
N ALA A 10 -6.30 -1.57 19.09
CA ALA A 10 -5.71 -1.35 17.77
C ALA A 10 -5.55 0.15 17.50
N GLY A 11 -4.30 0.58 17.27
CA GLY A 11 -3.99 1.89 16.71
C GLY A 11 -4.57 2.01 15.31
N LEU A 12 -5.23 3.13 15.03
CA LEU A 12 -5.83 3.45 13.74
C LEU A 12 -4.91 4.41 12.97
N CYS A 13 -4.33 3.97 11.86
CA CYS A 13 -3.67 4.85 10.91
C CYS A 13 -4.71 5.63 10.08
N ILE A 14 -4.73 6.95 10.24
CA ILE A 14 -5.45 7.87 9.35
C ILE A 14 -4.39 8.57 8.51
N ALA A 15 -4.36 8.31 7.21
CA ALA A 15 -3.60 9.13 6.26
C ALA A 15 -4.23 10.53 6.19
N LEU A 16 -3.44 11.54 6.53
CA LEU A 16 -3.77 12.95 6.36
C LEU A 16 -3.74 13.28 4.86
N LEU A 17 -4.86 13.73 4.31
CA LEU A 17 -4.93 14.32 2.98
C LEU A 17 -5.68 15.64 3.11
N VAL A 18 -5.01 16.70 2.66
CA VAL A 18 -5.46 18.09 2.62
C VAL A 18 -5.94 18.36 1.20
N SER A 19 -7.24 18.60 1.01
CA SER A 19 -7.76 19.23 -0.21
C SER A 19 -9.06 19.97 0.07
N GLY A 20 -9.30 21.03 -0.71
CA GLY A 20 -10.20 22.15 -0.40
C GLY A 20 -11.67 21.76 -0.24
N CYS A 21 -12.28 22.25 0.85
CA CYS A 21 -13.68 22.04 1.18
C CYS A 21 -14.60 23.01 0.43
N SER A 22 -15.80 22.56 0.05
CA SER A 22 -16.85 23.46 -0.43
C SER A 22 -17.52 24.21 0.75
N PRO A 23 -18.20 25.35 0.53
CA PRO A 23 -18.80 26.15 1.62
C PRO A 23 -19.88 25.43 2.44
N SER A 24 -20.51 24.38 1.89
CA SER A 24 -21.45 23.53 2.65
C SER A 24 -20.73 22.53 3.54
N ASP A 25 -19.58 22.01 3.09
CA ASP A 25 -18.76 21.05 3.83
C ASP A 25 -18.05 21.75 4.99
N GLU A 26 -17.58 22.98 4.77
CA GLU A 26 -17.04 23.85 5.83
C GLU A 26 -18.03 24.03 6.99
N LYS A 27 -19.33 24.25 6.69
CA LYS A 27 -20.35 24.41 7.75
C LYS A 27 -20.58 23.13 8.55
N GLN A 28 -20.54 21.97 7.92
CA GLN A 28 -20.71 20.69 8.60
C GLN A 28 -19.48 20.33 9.42
N LEU A 29 -18.27 20.60 8.92
CA LEU A 29 -17.01 20.41 9.64
C LEU A 29 -16.91 21.34 10.86
N VAL A 30 -17.23 22.63 10.72
CA VAL A 30 -17.29 23.58 11.85
C VAL A 30 -18.31 23.12 12.90
N SER A 31 -19.48 22.61 12.47
CA SER A 31 -20.45 22.04 13.40
C SER A 31 -19.94 20.79 14.12
N LEU A 32 -19.11 19.96 13.47
CA LEU A 32 -18.51 18.78 14.08
C LEU A 32 -17.41 19.18 15.08
N GLU A 33 -16.58 20.16 14.76
CA GLU A 33 -15.57 20.70 15.67
C GLU A 33 -16.21 21.27 16.94
N GLU A 34 -17.30 22.04 16.81
CA GLU A 34 -18.08 22.49 17.96
C GLU A 34 -18.63 21.32 18.78
N LYS A 35 -19.11 20.26 18.12
CA LYS A 35 -19.62 19.06 18.78
C LYS A 35 -18.50 18.32 19.53
N THR A 36 -17.32 18.19 18.93
CA THR A 36 -16.12 17.61 19.54
C THR A 36 -15.69 18.42 20.77
N ALA A 37 -15.58 19.74 20.65
CA ALA A 37 -15.19 20.60 21.77
C ALA A 37 -16.21 20.53 22.94
N ARG A 38 -17.51 20.47 22.63
CA ARG A 38 -18.55 20.27 23.64
C ARG A 38 -18.44 18.90 24.31
N PHE A 39 -18.14 17.85 23.54
CA PHE A 39 -17.93 16.51 24.05
C PHE A 39 -16.71 16.44 24.97
N GLU A 40 -15.55 16.95 24.56
CA GLU A 40 -14.33 17.00 25.38
C GLU A 40 -14.58 17.73 26.70
N LYS A 41 -15.25 18.89 26.65
CA LYS A 41 -15.64 19.64 27.85
C LYS A 41 -16.62 18.86 28.74
N SER A 42 -17.46 17.99 28.17
CA SER A 42 -18.36 17.14 28.95
C SER A 42 -17.61 16.08 29.76
N LEU A 43 -16.44 15.64 29.29
CA LEU A 43 -15.59 14.66 30.00
C LEU A 43 -15.00 15.26 31.29
N ASP A 44 -14.77 16.57 31.34
CA ASP A 44 -14.28 17.25 32.55
C ASP A 44 -15.29 17.24 33.70
N ALA A 45 -16.58 17.09 33.38
CA ALA A 45 -17.64 17.00 34.38
C ALA A 45 -17.75 15.61 35.03
N ILE A 46 -17.08 14.60 34.48
CA ILE A 46 -17.09 13.22 34.98
C ILE A 46 -15.93 13.02 35.95
N GLN A 47 -16.24 12.78 37.22
CA GLN A 47 -15.22 12.60 38.27
C GLN A 47 -14.68 11.17 38.35
N ASP A 48 -15.50 10.18 38.01
CA ASP A 48 -15.12 8.78 38.03
C ASP A 48 -14.21 8.46 36.82
N PRO A 49 -12.95 8.03 37.05
CA PRO A 49 -12.01 7.81 35.96
C PRO A 49 -12.45 6.73 34.98
N GLN A 50 -13.02 5.62 35.48
CA GLN A 50 -13.42 4.50 34.63
C GLN A 50 -14.64 4.84 33.76
N LEU A 51 -15.60 5.59 34.31
CA LEU A 51 -16.71 6.13 33.55
C LEU A 51 -16.24 7.17 32.53
N LYS A 52 -15.28 8.03 32.90
CA LYS A 52 -14.70 9.02 31.98
C LYS A 52 -14.04 8.34 30.79
N ASP A 53 -13.23 7.31 31.03
CA ASP A 53 -12.56 6.54 29.99
C ASP A 53 -13.58 5.85 29.07
N ALA A 54 -14.58 5.16 29.63
CA ALA A 54 -15.62 4.49 28.84
C ALA A 54 -16.45 5.45 27.97
N VAL A 55 -16.77 6.64 28.49
CA VAL A 55 -17.46 7.69 27.74
C VAL A 55 -16.56 8.24 26.65
N ALA A 56 -15.28 8.52 26.97
CA ALA A 56 -14.29 9.01 26.02
C ALA A 56 -14.10 8.04 24.84
N ASP A 57 -13.98 6.74 25.12
CA ASP A 57 -13.79 5.70 24.10
C ASP A 57 -14.98 5.61 23.14
N LEU A 58 -16.20 5.44 23.66
CA LEU A 58 -17.39 5.29 22.82
C LEU A 58 -17.77 6.60 22.11
N GLY A 59 -17.75 7.72 22.82
CA GLY A 59 -18.10 9.02 22.26
C GLY A 59 -17.07 9.52 21.25
N GLY A 60 -15.78 9.34 21.54
CA GLY A 60 -14.69 9.64 20.61
C GLY A 60 -14.82 8.81 19.33
N SER A 61 -15.14 7.52 19.46
CA SER A 61 -15.31 6.63 18.30
C SER A 61 -16.51 7.00 17.43
N LEU A 62 -17.63 7.44 18.03
CA LEU A 62 -18.79 7.96 17.30
C LEU A 62 -18.47 9.26 16.57
N LEU A 63 -17.73 10.18 17.18
CA LEU A 63 -17.28 11.42 16.53
C LEU A 63 -16.32 11.14 15.38
N LEU A 64 -15.40 10.19 15.54
CA LEU A 64 -14.51 9.74 14.46
C LEU A 64 -15.30 9.13 13.30
N LEU A 65 -16.33 8.33 13.59
CA LEU A 65 -17.20 7.74 12.58
C LEU A 65 -17.95 8.82 11.81
N GLU A 66 -18.51 9.81 12.50
CA GLU A 66 -19.18 10.96 11.88
C GLU A 66 -18.23 11.77 11.00
N ARG A 67 -17.00 12.04 11.48
CA ARG A 67 -15.95 12.69 10.69
C ARG A 67 -15.63 11.90 9.43
N ALA A 68 -15.46 10.58 9.54
CA ALA A 68 -15.15 9.71 8.41
C ALA A 68 -16.28 9.71 7.38
N ARG A 69 -17.55 9.66 7.83
CA ARG A 69 -18.71 9.74 6.94
C ARG A 69 -18.75 11.06 6.17
N LEU A 70 -18.56 12.20 6.86
CA LEU A 70 -18.53 13.51 6.23
C LEU A 70 -17.39 13.62 5.22
N LYS A 71 -16.18 13.18 5.59
CA LYS A 71 -15.00 13.21 4.71
C LYS A 71 -15.20 12.35 3.46
N LEU A 72 -15.76 11.15 3.60
CA LEU A 72 -16.01 10.26 2.46
C LEU A 72 -17.14 10.78 1.56
N GLN A 73 -18.17 11.41 2.12
CA GLN A 73 -19.27 11.99 1.35
C GLN A 73 -18.89 13.26 0.59
N SER A 74 -17.98 14.06 1.15
CA SER A 74 -17.51 15.32 0.55
C SER A 74 -16.27 15.15 -0.34
N LYS A 75 -15.59 13.99 -0.32
CA LYS A 75 -14.40 13.74 -1.15
C LYS A 75 -14.75 13.99 -2.64
N PRO A 76 -14.03 14.87 -3.35
CA PRO A 76 -14.17 15.02 -4.79
C PRO A 76 -13.99 13.69 -5.52
N ILE A 77 -14.77 13.45 -6.57
CA ILE A 77 -14.66 12.24 -7.37
C ILE A 77 -13.52 12.43 -8.36
N GLU A 78 -12.33 12.07 -7.93
CA GLU A 78 -11.14 11.91 -8.77
C GLU A 78 -10.99 10.43 -9.08
N THR A 79 -10.79 10.09 -10.37
CA THR A 79 -10.71 8.68 -10.76
C THR A 79 -9.30 8.18 -10.51
N GLU A 80 -9.17 7.23 -9.59
CA GLU A 80 -7.95 6.49 -9.32
C GLU A 80 -8.21 5.01 -9.56
N TYR A 81 -7.27 4.36 -10.23
CA TYR A 81 -7.39 2.94 -10.53
C TYR A 81 -6.68 2.10 -9.49
N GLY A 82 -7.33 1.00 -9.11
CA GLY A 82 -6.81 -0.01 -8.22
C GLY A 82 -6.57 -1.33 -8.94
N GLU A 83 -6.16 -2.32 -8.18
CA GLU A 83 -5.87 -3.66 -8.68
C GLU A 83 -7.03 -4.65 -8.45
N ASP A 84 -6.99 -5.79 -9.15
CA ASP A 84 -7.85 -6.92 -8.84
C ASP A 84 -7.39 -7.62 -7.55
N ALA A 85 -7.86 -7.16 -6.40
CA ALA A 85 -7.57 -7.74 -5.09
C ALA A 85 -7.95 -9.23 -4.97
N MET A 86 -8.87 -9.73 -5.80
CA MET A 86 -9.36 -11.12 -5.79
C MET A 86 -8.73 -11.99 -6.89
N ALA A 87 -7.79 -11.47 -7.68
CA ALA A 87 -7.11 -12.23 -8.73
C ALA A 87 -6.46 -13.52 -8.20
N LEU A 88 -5.79 -13.42 -7.06
CA LEU A 88 -5.09 -14.54 -6.43
C LEU A 88 -6.02 -15.74 -6.15
N LEU A 89 -7.31 -15.52 -5.85
CA LEU A 89 -8.26 -16.61 -5.57
C LEU A 89 -8.48 -17.52 -6.78
N LYS A 90 -8.22 -17.05 -8.00
CA LYS A 90 -8.41 -17.79 -9.25
C LYS A 90 -7.36 -18.89 -9.44
N HIS A 91 -6.21 -18.76 -8.78
CA HIS A 91 -5.06 -19.66 -8.94
C HIS A 91 -5.06 -20.85 -8.00
N TYR A 92 -5.80 -20.78 -6.90
CA TYR A 92 -5.80 -21.81 -5.87
C TYR A 92 -7.12 -22.59 -5.89
N PRO A 93 -7.06 -23.94 -5.82
CA PRO A 93 -8.25 -24.79 -5.95
C PRO A 93 -9.23 -24.65 -4.77
N SER A 94 -8.77 -24.08 -3.64
CA SER A 94 -9.59 -23.82 -2.47
C SER A 94 -9.00 -22.70 -1.61
N PRO A 95 -9.82 -22.06 -0.75
CA PRO A 95 -9.31 -21.12 0.24
C PRO A 95 -8.22 -21.71 1.16
N GLN A 96 -8.34 -23.00 1.53
CA GLN A 96 -7.31 -23.65 2.35
C GLN A 96 -5.98 -23.79 1.59
N ALA A 97 -5.99 -24.10 0.29
CA ALA A 97 -4.75 -24.19 -0.49
C ALA A 97 -4.03 -22.83 -0.58
N LEU A 98 -4.80 -21.74 -0.61
CA LEU A 98 -4.25 -20.39 -0.52
C LEU A 98 -3.65 -20.11 0.88
N VAL A 99 -4.32 -20.51 1.97
CA VAL A 99 -3.74 -20.44 3.32
C VAL A 99 -2.45 -21.24 3.41
N ASP A 100 -2.42 -22.47 2.91
CA ASP A 100 -1.23 -23.32 2.95
C ASP A 100 -0.07 -22.66 2.18
N THR A 101 -0.36 -22.00 1.06
CA THR A 101 0.62 -21.20 0.29
C THR A 101 1.14 -20.01 1.10
N TYR A 102 0.24 -19.25 1.73
CA TYR A 102 0.60 -18.12 2.59
C TYR A 102 1.54 -18.53 3.72
N VAL A 103 1.16 -19.60 4.42
CA VAL A 103 1.83 -20.10 5.62
C VAL A 103 3.18 -20.78 5.30
N ASN A 104 3.30 -21.44 4.14
CA ASN A 104 4.52 -22.16 3.75
C ASN A 104 5.46 -21.33 2.86
N GLY A 105 4.98 -20.20 2.32
CA GLY A 105 5.78 -19.23 1.57
C GLY A 105 6.46 -18.16 2.43
N LEU A 106 6.15 -18.10 3.72
CA LEU A 106 6.73 -17.17 4.69
C LEU A 106 8.16 -17.58 5.07
N PHE A 107 9.08 -16.62 5.02
CA PHE A 107 10.45 -16.76 5.53
C PHE A 107 10.95 -15.43 6.10
N VAL A 108 12.16 -15.41 6.66
CA VAL A 108 12.74 -14.21 7.30
C VAL A 108 14.06 -13.86 6.64
N LEU A 109 14.17 -12.62 6.20
CA LEU A 109 15.41 -12.01 5.75
C LEU A 109 16.05 -11.20 6.87
N ARG A 110 17.36 -11.33 7.01
CA ARG A 110 18.18 -10.34 7.68
C ARG A 110 18.48 -9.21 6.71
N ARG A 111 18.25 -7.97 7.14
CA ARG A 111 18.64 -6.76 6.42
C ARG A 111 19.86 -6.13 7.08
N SER A 112 20.72 -5.53 6.26
CA SER A 112 21.77 -4.64 6.73
C SER A 112 21.10 -3.40 7.31
N SER A 113 21.26 -3.16 8.61
CA SER A 113 20.82 -1.92 9.25
C SER A 113 21.82 -0.80 8.95
N SER A 114 21.35 0.44 8.90
CA SER A 114 22.22 1.62 8.82
C SER A 114 22.92 1.94 10.15
N SER A 115 22.63 1.17 11.20
CA SER A 115 23.20 1.33 12.54
C SER A 115 24.14 0.18 12.89
N ASP A 116 25.26 0.52 13.51
CA ASP A 116 26.30 -0.42 13.89
C ASP A 116 25.88 -1.36 15.03
N TYR A 117 24.83 -1.02 15.79
CA TYR A 117 24.34 -1.83 16.93
C TYR A 117 22.94 -2.44 16.70
N LEU A 118 22.38 -2.33 15.49
CA LEU A 118 21.07 -2.92 15.15
C LEU A 118 21.19 -4.00 14.08
N THR A 119 20.28 -4.96 14.08
CA THR A 119 20.10 -5.90 12.99
C THR A 119 18.62 -6.07 12.71
N ASP A 120 18.21 -5.70 11.50
CA ASP A 120 16.81 -5.72 11.10
C ASP A 120 16.45 -7.09 10.51
N LEU A 121 15.26 -7.57 10.88
CA LEU A 121 14.66 -8.82 10.45
C LEU A 121 13.35 -8.50 9.73
N GLN A 122 13.27 -8.89 8.47
CA GLN A 122 12.10 -8.70 7.63
C GLN A 122 11.42 -10.05 7.37
N PRO A 123 10.24 -10.29 7.95
CA PRO A 123 9.36 -11.37 7.49
C PRO A 123 8.89 -11.08 6.05
N VAL A 124 9.12 -12.03 5.15
CA VAL A 124 8.72 -11.93 3.74
C VAL A 124 7.51 -12.81 3.51
N PHE A 125 6.35 -12.19 3.29
CA PHE A 125 5.10 -12.88 2.99
C PHE A 125 4.91 -13.05 1.47
N PRO A 126 4.39 -14.21 1.02
CA PRO A 126 4.25 -14.52 -0.40
C PRO A 126 3.33 -13.55 -1.15
N PHE A 127 2.29 -13.03 -0.49
CA PHE A 127 1.30 -12.16 -1.12
C PHE A 127 1.49 -10.67 -0.80
N ASN A 128 2.57 -10.28 -0.09
CA ASN A 128 2.84 -8.87 0.12
C ASN A 128 3.40 -8.23 -1.15
N PHE A 129 2.68 -7.22 -1.63
CA PHE A 129 3.11 -6.20 -2.57
C PHE A 129 2.43 -4.90 -2.16
N ASN A 130 2.76 -3.81 -2.86
CA ASN A 130 2.16 -2.47 -2.78
C ASN A 130 0.63 -2.42 -3.02
N ILE A 131 -0.10 -3.53 -2.84
CA ILE A 131 -1.54 -3.65 -2.93
C ILE A 131 -2.13 -3.21 -1.59
N PRO A 132 -3.10 -2.29 -1.58
CA PRO A 132 -3.85 -1.92 -0.37
C PRO A 132 -4.57 -3.10 0.32
N ALA A 133 -4.61 -4.29 -0.28
CA ALA A 133 -5.47 -5.41 0.16
C ALA A 133 -4.75 -6.58 0.85
N GLY A 134 -3.41 -6.71 0.78
CA GLY A 134 -2.67 -7.78 1.46
C GLY A 134 -3.21 -9.20 1.23
N PHE A 135 -2.95 -10.12 2.17
CA PHE A 135 -3.58 -11.45 2.18
C PHE A 135 -5.06 -11.33 2.57
N PRO A 136 -6.01 -11.89 1.79
CA PRO A 136 -7.43 -11.50 1.90
C PRO A 136 -8.19 -12.15 3.06
N PHE A 137 -7.61 -13.14 3.73
CA PHE A 137 -8.29 -13.84 4.81
C PHE A 137 -7.84 -13.34 6.18
N PRO A 138 -8.75 -13.37 7.19
CA PRO A 138 -8.39 -13.00 8.55
C PRO A 138 -7.19 -13.82 9.06
N HIS A 139 -6.19 -13.11 9.56
CA HIS A 139 -4.95 -13.71 10.06
C HIS A 139 -4.37 -12.88 11.20
N GLY A 140 -3.53 -13.51 12.01
CA GLY A 140 -2.78 -12.88 13.08
C GLY A 140 -1.42 -13.54 13.24
N LEU A 141 -0.40 -12.72 13.48
CA LEU A 141 0.97 -13.15 13.71
C LEU A 141 1.46 -12.60 15.03
N GLN A 142 2.06 -13.45 15.85
CA GLN A 142 2.65 -13.08 17.12
C GLN A 142 4.09 -13.59 17.20
N TRP A 143 5.04 -12.68 17.22
CA TRP A 143 6.45 -13.03 17.44
C TRP A 143 6.71 -13.32 18.92
N GLN A 144 7.57 -14.31 19.17
CA GLN A 144 7.83 -14.81 20.53
C GLN A 144 9.29 -14.62 20.93
N SER A 145 10.22 -15.00 20.06
CA SER A 145 11.65 -14.89 20.36
C SER A 145 12.52 -15.01 19.11
N VAL A 146 13.77 -14.61 19.24
CA VAL A 146 14.84 -14.87 18.28
C VAL A 146 15.94 -15.70 18.94
N THR A 147 16.44 -16.71 18.25
CA THR A 147 17.63 -17.47 18.65
C THR A 147 18.84 -16.90 17.92
N LEU A 148 19.91 -16.63 18.66
CA LEU A 148 21.18 -16.12 18.15
C LEU A 148 22.17 -17.27 17.85
N SER A 149 23.26 -16.96 17.13
CA SER A 149 24.27 -17.92 16.69
C SER A 149 25.03 -18.59 17.83
N ASP A 150 25.08 -17.96 19.00
CA ASP A 150 25.65 -18.49 20.24
C ASP A 150 24.63 -19.29 21.08
N LYS A 151 23.43 -19.51 20.55
CA LYS A 151 22.28 -20.21 21.14
C LYS A 151 21.54 -19.45 22.22
N GLN A 152 21.84 -18.16 22.44
CA GLN A 152 20.98 -17.32 23.28
C GLN A 152 19.59 -17.17 22.65
N VAL A 153 18.56 -17.15 23.49
CA VAL A 153 17.17 -16.92 23.08
C VAL A 153 16.71 -15.61 23.68
N ILE A 154 16.41 -14.65 22.83
CA ILE A 154 15.97 -13.31 23.21
C ILE A 154 14.45 -13.24 23.01
N ALA A 155 13.72 -12.99 24.09
CA ALA A 155 12.27 -12.88 24.04
C ALA A 155 11.84 -11.57 23.35
N PHE A 156 10.70 -11.62 22.65
CA PHE A 156 10.07 -10.44 22.08
C PHE A 156 9.60 -9.47 23.18
N GLN A 157 9.79 -8.18 22.94
CA GLN A 157 9.34 -7.08 23.77
C GLN A 157 8.52 -6.11 22.90
N SER A 158 7.44 -5.55 23.45
CA SER A 158 6.56 -4.63 22.72
C SER A 158 7.21 -3.28 22.44
N GLU A 159 8.19 -2.90 23.25
CA GLU A 159 8.90 -1.63 23.17
C GLU A 159 10.39 -1.86 23.37
N TRP A 160 11.19 -1.03 22.73
CA TRP A 160 12.63 -1.02 22.87
C TRP A 160 13.07 0.00 23.93
N SER A 161 14.17 -0.32 24.64
CA SER A 161 14.82 0.58 25.60
C SER A 161 16.30 0.74 25.31
N GLU A 162 16.75 1.98 25.06
CA GLU A 162 18.18 2.32 24.95
C GLU A 162 18.96 2.04 26.24
N THR A 163 18.28 2.06 27.38
CA THR A 163 18.91 1.95 28.70
C THR A 163 19.03 0.51 29.19
N ASP A 164 18.41 -0.45 28.51
CA ASP A 164 18.53 -1.86 28.86
C ASP A 164 19.90 -2.38 28.37
N PRO A 165 20.74 -2.92 29.29
CA PRO A 165 22.08 -3.39 28.95
C PRO A 165 22.10 -4.73 28.19
N GLY A 166 20.95 -5.34 27.91
CA GLY A 166 20.81 -6.62 27.20
C GLY A 166 20.53 -6.50 25.71
N ILE A 167 20.70 -7.60 24.98
CA ILE A 167 20.22 -7.72 23.60
C ILE A 167 18.69 -7.80 23.65
N GLN A 168 18.01 -7.03 22.81
CA GLN A 168 16.55 -6.93 22.77
C GLN A 168 16.02 -7.33 21.38
N LEU A 169 14.80 -7.88 21.35
CA LEU A 169 14.01 -8.10 20.14
C LEU A 169 12.72 -7.30 20.26
N SER A 170 12.45 -6.42 19.31
CA SER A 170 11.29 -5.53 19.34
C SER A 170 10.81 -5.21 17.92
N PRO A 171 9.60 -4.62 17.76
CA PRO A 171 9.18 -4.06 16.47
C PRO A 171 10.20 -3.07 15.94
N SER A 172 10.39 -3.06 14.62
CA SER A 172 11.36 -2.18 14.00
C SER A 172 10.89 -0.72 14.04
N SER A 173 11.73 0.17 14.55
CA SER A 173 11.49 1.61 14.51
C SER A 173 11.81 2.24 13.16
N SER A 174 12.52 1.54 12.28
CA SER A 174 12.93 2.02 10.96
C SER A 174 11.88 1.79 9.88
N SER A 175 10.83 0.99 10.16
CA SER A 175 9.81 0.60 9.19
C SER A 175 8.42 1.07 9.62
N LEU A 176 8.10 2.35 9.37
CA LEU A 176 6.74 2.89 9.60
C LEU A 176 5.68 2.27 8.68
N THR A 177 6.11 1.59 7.61
CA THR A 177 5.25 1.03 6.56
C THR A 177 5.06 -0.48 6.67
N SER A 178 5.87 -1.19 7.48
CA SER A 178 5.79 -2.64 7.64
C SER A 178 5.79 -3.01 9.13
N PRO A 179 4.61 -3.13 9.76
CA PRO A 179 4.50 -3.33 11.21
C PRO A 179 5.04 -4.68 11.70
N ASP A 180 5.27 -5.64 10.80
CA ASP A 180 5.82 -6.95 11.12
C ASP A 180 7.36 -7.01 11.12
N ASP A 181 8.03 -5.96 10.64
CA ASP A 181 9.49 -5.89 10.68
C ASP A 181 9.95 -5.81 12.13
N LEU A 182 11.04 -6.52 12.44
CA LEU A 182 11.62 -6.60 13.77
C LEU A 182 13.05 -6.09 13.76
N THR A 183 13.51 -5.62 14.92
CA THR A 183 14.91 -5.24 15.11
C THR A 183 15.48 -5.97 16.31
N VAL A 184 16.66 -6.56 16.11
CA VAL A 184 17.54 -7.03 17.18
C VAL A 184 18.48 -5.89 17.54
N ALA A 185 18.35 -5.36 18.76
CA ALA A 185 19.19 -4.28 19.26
C ALA A 185 20.26 -4.85 20.18
N TYR A 186 21.53 -4.54 19.89
CA TYR A 186 22.66 -4.86 20.76
C TYR A 186 22.90 -3.71 21.75
N PRO A 187 23.44 -3.99 22.94
CA PRO A 187 23.67 -2.97 23.97
C PRO A 187 24.52 -1.82 23.44
N TYR A 188 23.99 -0.60 23.48
CA TYR A 188 24.72 0.60 23.11
C TYR A 188 25.38 1.22 24.35
N ILE A 189 26.69 1.48 24.28
CA ILE A 189 27.43 2.17 25.34
C ILE A 189 28.07 3.40 24.71
N GLU A 190 27.67 4.58 25.16
CA GLU A 190 28.21 5.85 24.65
C GLU A 190 29.74 5.87 24.75
N GLY A 191 30.42 6.14 23.62
CA GLY A 191 31.88 6.17 23.53
C GLY A 191 32.55 4.81 23.27
N LEU A 192 31.78 3.72 23.15
CA LEU A 192 32.26 2.40 22.73
C LEU A 192 31.65 2.06 21.36
N GLU A 193 32.50 1.88 20.35
CA GLU A 193 32.06 1.37 19.06
C GLU A 193 31.55 -0.07 19.21
N VAL A 194 30.25 -0.26 18.98
CA VAL A 194 29.62 -1.57 18.92
C VAL A 194 29.46 -1.92 17.47
N ASP A 195 30.24 -2.90 16.99
CA ASP A 195 30.08 -3.45 15.64
C ASP A 195 29.25 -4.74 15.69
N ASN A 196 28.01 -4.66 15.20
CA ASN A 196 27.07 -5.77 15.14
C ASN A 196 27.65 -6.98 14.41
N LYS A 197 28.61 -6.82 13.49
CA LYS A 197 29.23 -7.93 12.73
C LYS A 197 29.97 -8.91 13.64
N HIS A 198 30.44 -8.43 14.78
CA HIS A 198 31.15 -9.24 15.77
C HIS A 198 30.23 -9.77 16.89
N GLN A 199 28.95 -9.40 16.87
CA GLN A 199 27.95 -9.87 17.83
C GLN A 199 27.30 -11.20 17.40
N PRO A 200 26.69 -11.96 18.34
CA PRO A 200 25.91 -13.15 17.99
C PRO A 200 24.76 -12.80 17.05
N GLN A 201 24.74 -13.41 15.86
CA GLN A 201 23.78 -13.08 14.80
C GLN A 201 22.45 -13.80 14.98
N PRO A 202 21.31 -13.21 14.62
CA PRO A 202 20.03 -13.91 14.61
C PRO A 202 20.03 -15.03 13.58
N VAL A 203 19.67 -16.25 13.99
CA VAL A 203 19.66 -17.45 13.12
C VAL A 203 18.29 -18.09 12.99
N MET A 204 17.38 -17.86 13.93
CA MET A 204 16.04 -18.42 13.91
C MET A 204 15.04 -17.51 14.60
N LEU A 205 13.94 -17.21 13.93
CA LEU A 205 12.82 -16.45 14.49
C LEU A 205 11.66 -17.39 14.84
N GLN A 206 11.08 -17.20 16.02
CA GLN A 206 9.96 -17.98 16.53
C GLN A 206 8.72 -17.11 16.70
N GLY A 207 7.58 -17.65 16.32
CA GLY A 207 6.30 -16.98 16.46
C GLY A 207 5.13 -17.94 16.32
N GLN A 208 3.92 -17.42 16.39
CA GLN A 208 2.68 -18.14 16.16
C GLN A 208 1.85 -17.42 15.11
N LEU A 209 1.42 -18.19 14.11
CA LEU A 209 0.56 -17.72 13.05
C LEU A 209 -0.81 -18.39 13.16
N GLU A 210 -1.85 -17.57 13.09
CA GLU A 210 -3.24 -18.01 13.01
C GLU A 210 -3.86 -17.47 11.73
N VAL A 211 -4.56 -18.32 10.99
CA VAL A 211 -5.24 -17.94 9.73
C VAL A 211 -6.58 -18.65 9.64
N ILE A 212 -7.62 -17.92 9.25
CA ILE A 212 -8.98 -18.44 9.08
C ILE A 212 -9.29 -18.58 7.59
N ALA A 213 -9.30 -19.82 7.09
CA ALA A 213 -9.78 -20.09 5.73
C ALA A 213 -11.32 -20.11 5.71
N PRO A 214 -12.00 -19.31 4.86
CA PRO A 214 -13.43 -19.51 4.63
C PRO A 214 -13.68 -20.85 3.96
N ARG A 215 -14.89 -21.40 4.12
CA ARG A 215 -15.33 -22.62 3.42
C ARG A 215 -15.27 -22.43 1.90
N LYS A 216 -15.72 -21.27 1.44
CA LYS A 216 -15.86 -20.88 0.04
C LYS A 216 -15.88 -19.35 -0.03
N VAL A 217 -15.48 -18.80 -1.18
CA VAL A 217 -15.72 -17.40 -1.54
C VAL A 217 -16.81 -17.37 -2.60
N PHE A 218 -17.89 -16.64 -2.34
CA PHE A 218 -18.97 -16.41 -3.30
C PHE A 218 -18.77 -15.05 -3.96
N THR A 219 -19.02 -14.94 -5.26
CA THR A 219 -18.87 -13.68 -5.99
C THR A 219 -20.19 -13.29 -6.64
N PHE A 220 -20.60 -12.04 -6.46
CA PHE A 220 -21.82 -11.48 -7.03
C PHE A 220 -21.46 -10.23 -7.84
N ASP A 221 -21.71 -10.28 -9.15
CA ASP A 221 -21.61 -9.10 -10.01
C ASP A 221 -22.93 -8.32 -9.99
N LEU A 222 -22.89 -7.10 -9.49
CA LEU A 222 -24.04 -6.23 -9.27
C LEU A 222 -23.92 -4.94 -10.07
N THR A 223 -25.04 -4.47 -10.57
CA THR A 223 -25.17 -3.21 -11.31
C THR A 223 -26.32 -2.39 -10.74
N ARG A 224 -26.55 -1.20 -11.28
CA ARG A 224 -27.73 -0.37 -10.95
C ARG A 224 -29.06 -1.11 -11.11
N GLN A 225 -29.14 -2.12 -11.99
CA GLN A 225 -30.35 -2.92 -12.19
C GLN A 225 -30.65 -3.88 -11.03
N ASN A 226 -29.66 -4.15 -10.17
CA ASN A 226 -29.76 -5.04 -9.02
C ASN A 226 -30.15 -4.30 -7.73
N VAL A 227 -30.24 -2.97 -7.75
CA VAL A 227 -30.61 -2.16 -6.57
C VAL A 227 -31.99 -2.60 -6.03
N GLY A 228 -32.04 -2.87 -4.73
CA GLY A 228 -33.22 -3.37 -4.01
C GLY A 228 -33.55 -4.84 -4.26
N LYS A 229 -32.80 -5.56 -5.11
CA LYS A 229 -33.01 -6.98 -5.39
C LYS A 229 -32.07 -7.84 -4.56
N LYS A 230 -32.63 -8.81 -3.85
CA LYS A 230 -31.88 -9.83 -3.13
C LYS A 230 -31.35 -10.88 -4.13
N GLN A 231 -30.05 -11.10 -4.13
CA GLN A 231 -29.37 -12.21 -4.80
C GLN A 231 -29.01 -13.26 -3.76
N THR A 232 -29.19 -14.54 -4.08
CA THR A 232 -28.93 -15.64 -3.15
C THR A 232 -28.19 -16.75 -3.88
N ASP A 233 -27.11 -17.23 -3.27
CA ASP A 233 -26.39 -18.45 -3.68
C ASP A 233 -26.09 -19.28 -2.43
N GLU A 234 -26.49 -20.54 -2.45
CA GLU A 234 -26.48 -21.45 -1.29
C GLU A 234 -27.04 -20.79 0.00
N ASN A 235 -26.20 -20.62 1.01
CA ASN A 235 -26.50 -20.03 2.32
C ASN A 235 -26.26 -18.51 2.37
N ILE A 236 -25.72 -17.91 1.31
CA ILE A 236 -25.38 -16.50 1.25
C ILE A 236 -26.46 -15.74 0.51
N SER A 237 -26.85 -14.59 1.05
CA SER A 237 -27.68 -13.63 0.33
C SER A 237 -27.10 -12.23 0.41
N VAL A 238 -27.04 -11.56 -0.74
CA VAL A 238 -26.54 -10.18 -0.89
C VAL A 238 -27.63 -9.30 -1.48
N THR A 239 -27.80 -8.10 -0.93
CA THR A 239 -28.70 -7.08 -1.46
C THR A 239 -27.91 -5.78 -1.66
N LEU A 240 -27.93 -5.25 -2.89
CA LEU A 240 -27.45 -3.90 -3.16
C LEU A 240 -28.55 -2.91 -2.74
N LEU A 241 -28.36 -2.23 -1.62
CA LEU A 241 -29.33 -1.29 -1.06
C LEU A 241 -29.37 0.01 -1.85
N ALA A 242 -28.19 0.55 -2.20
CA ALA A 242 -28.04 1.77 -2.97
C ALA A 242 -26.78 1.72 -3.85
N LEU A 243 -26.84 2.40 -4.99
CA LEU A 243 -25.71 2.64 -5.88
C LEU A 243 -25.71 4.09 -6.37
N GLU A 244 -24.88 4.90 -5.74
CA GLU A 244 -24.61 6.29 -6.09
C GLU A 244 -23.50 6.36 -7.17
N LYS A 245 -22.93 7.54 -7.43
CA LYS A 245 -21.89 7.69 -8.47
C LYS A 245 -20.62 6.92 -8.12
N ASN A 246 -20.12 7.11 -6.91
CA ASN A 246 -18.85 6.55 -6.43
C ASN A 246 -19.01 5.74 -5.14
N CYS A 247 -20.25 5.38 -4.79
CA CYS A 247 -20.55 4.70 -3.53
C CYS A 247 -21.63 3.64 -3.67
N ALA A 248 -21.48 2.54 -2.95
CA ALA A 248 -22.45 1.45 -2.88
C ALA A 248 -22.77 1.06 -1.44
N GLU A 249 -24.04 0.80 -1.16
CA GLU A 249 -24.51 0.23 0.11
C GLU A 249 -24.95 -1.21 -0.10
N ILE A 250 -24.38 -2.12 0.68
CA ILE A 250 -24.56 -3.56 0.54
C ILE A 250 -24.97 -4.13 1.89
N GLU A 251 -25.95 -5.03 1.86
CA GLU A 251 -26.31 -5.87 2.99
C GLU A 251 -26.13 -7.34 2.61
N MET A 252 -25.53 -8.12 3.50
CA MET A 252 -25.33 -9.55 3.34
C MET A 252 -25.87 -10.31 4.55
N SER A 253 -26.45 -11.49 4.32
CA SER A 253 -26.84 -12.41 5.38
C SER A 253 -26.36 -13.82 5.05
N ASN A 254 -25.90 -14.55 6.06
CA ASN A 254 -25.61 -15.98 5.97
C ASN A 254 -26.68 -16.75 6.75
N SER A 255 -27.40 -17.66 6.11
CA SER A 255 -28.41 -18.50 6.77
C SER A 255 -27.80 -19.68 7.54
N ALA A 256 -26.53 -20.00 7.30
CA ALA A 256 -25.80 -21.01 8.04
C ALA A 256 -25.07 -20.38 9.25
N PRO A 257 -25.04 -21.06 10.40
CA PRO A 257 -24.30 -20.57 11.56
C PRO A 257 -22.80 -20.55 11.27
N MET A 258 -22.07 -19.63 11.89
CA MET A 258 -20.61 -19.62 11.86
C MET A 258 -20.03 -20.90 12.46
N ALA A 259 -18.87 -21.34 11.96
CA ALA A 259 -18.15 -22.45 12.56
C ALA A 259 -17.76 -22.14 14.01
N ALA A 260 -17.85 -23.15 14.89
CA ALA A 260 -17.69 -22.98 16.34
C ALA A 260 -16.32 -22.39 16.72
N ASP A 261 -15.26 -22.75 15.99
CA ASP A 261 -13.89 -22.31 16.26
C ASP A 261 -13.67 -20.81 15.98
N VAL A 262 -14.57 -20.17 15.24
CA VAL A 262 -14.48 -18.75 14.86
C VAL A 262 -15.69 -17.93 15.29
N SER A 263 -16.67 -18.53 15.98
CA SER A 263 -17.92 -17.86 16.34
C SER A 263 -17.76 -16.72 17.35
N ALA A 264 -16.64 -16.70 18.08
CA ALA A 264 -16.32 -15.62 19.02
C ALA A 264 -15.50 -14.49 18.38
N THR A 265 -15.04 -14.67 17.14
CA THR A 265 -14.21 -13.70 16.43
C THR A 265 -15.09 -12.77 15.60
N ALA A 266 -14.91 -11.46 15.76
CA ALA A 266 -15.58 -10.47 14.91
C ALA A 266 -14.95 -10.49 13.51
N LEU A 267 -15.61 -11.15 12.56
CA LEU A 267 -15.15 -11.28 11.18
C LEU A 267 -15.95 -10.38 10.25
N ASN A 268 -15.25 -9.69 9.33
CA ASN A 268 -15.89 -9.02 8.20
C ASN A 268 -15.86 -9.96 6.98
N PRO A 269 -17.01 -10.50 6.54
CA PRO A 269 -17.08 -11.42 5.42
C PRO A 269 -17.13 -10.74 4.05
N LEU A 270 -17.20 -9.40 3.97
CA LEU A 270 -17.43 -8.68 2.73
C LEU A 270 -16.14 -8.06 2.16
N MET A 271 -15.86 -8.41 0.91
CA MET A 271 -14.86 -7.75 0.08
C MET A 271 -15.58 -7.18 -1.15
N VAL A 272 -15.34 -5.92 -1.46
CA VAL A 272 -16.10 -5.20 -2.49
C VAL A 272 -15.13 -4.44 -3.38
N GLN A 273 -15.23 -4.70 -4.68
CA GLN A 273 -14.50 -4.01 -5.72
C GLN A 273 -15.48 -3.39 -6.71
N ALA A 274 -15.04 -2.35 -7.40
CA ALA A 274 -15.84 -1.69 -8.43
C ALA A 274 -15.02 -1.52 -9.70
N ARG A 275 -15.69 -1.54 -10.84
CA ARG A 275 -15.11 -1.18 -12.14
C ARG A 275 -15.86 -0.01 -12.75
N ASP A 276 -15.13 0.82 -13.49
CA ASP A 276 -15.73 1.85 -14.32
C ASP A 276 -16.24 1.28 -15.66
N THR A 277 -16.74 2.16 -16.53
CA THR A 277 -17.26 1.79 -17.86
C THR A 277 -16.20 1.25 -18.82
N THR A 278 -14.91 1.46 -18.52
CA THR A 278 -13.79 0.89 -19.29
C THR A 278 -13.43 -0.53 -18.83
N GLY A 279 -13.99 -0.97 -17.70
CA GLY A 279 -13.70 -2.25 -17.07
C GLY A 279 -12.48 -2.23 -16.14
N GLN A 280 -11.89 -1.05 -15.90
CA GLN A 280 -10.77 -0.90 -14.98
C GLN A 280 -11.26 -0.86 -13.54
N PHE A 281 -10.51 -1.51 -12.64
CA PHE A 281 -10.83 -1.51 -11.21
C PHE A 281 -10.56 -0.15 -10.60
N LEU A 282 -11.51 0.34 -9.82
CA LEU A 282 -11.39 1.60 -9.09
C LEU A 282 -10.68 1.39 -7.76
N SER A 283 -9.83 2.36 -7.39
CA SER A 283 -9.25 2.44 -6.05
C SER A 283 -10.35 2.70 -5.03
N ARG A 284 -10.16 2.21 -3.80
CA ARG A 284 -11.13 2.32 -2.71
C ARG A 284 -10.76 3.49 -1.81
N SER A 285 -11.66 4.47 -1.72
CA SER A 285 -11.48 5.65 -0.85
C SER A 285 -11.76 5.36 0.62
N GLY A 286 -12.60 4.36 0.92
CA GLY A 286 -12.92 3.97 2.30
C GLY A 286 -14.22 3.20 2.44
N SER A 287 -14.60 2.89 3.69
CA SER A 287 -15.92 2.30 3.98
C SER A 287 -16.42 2.56 5.40
N ILE A 288 -17.72 2.42 5.55
CA ILE A 288 -18.48 2.51 6.80
C ILE A 288 -19.24 1.19 6.97
N ASN A 289 -19.02 0.49 8.08
CA ASN A 289 -19.61 -0.84 8.30
C ASN A 289 -20.81 -0.81 9.26
N GLU A 290 -21.06 0.35 9.86
CA GLU A 290 -22.17 0.59 10.75
C GLU A 290 -23.38 1.14 10.00
N ASN A 291 -24.51 0.46 10.13
CA ASN A 291 -25.80 0.97 9.67
C ASN A 291 -26.39 1.99 10.67
N ALA A 292 -27.50 2.62 10.29
CA ALA A 292 -28.16 3.60 11.14
C ALA A 292 -28.66 3.04 12.48
N GLU A 293 -29.10 1.79 12.52
CA GLU A 293 -29.59 1.14 13.75
C GLU A 293 -28.45 0.89 14.76
N GLN A 294 -27.28 0.47 14.26
CA GLN A 294 -26.06 0.28 15.07
C GLN A 294 -25.59 1.60 15.66
N ILE A 295 -25.54 2.66 14.86
CA ILE A 295 -25.14 4.00 15.33
C ILE A 295 -26.12 4.48 16.41
N ALA A 296 -27.43 4.37 16.18
CA ALA A 296 -28.44 4.76 17.17
C ALA A 296 -28.34 3.94 18.47
N PHE A 297 -27.97 2.65 18.38
CA PHE A 297 -27.70 1.82 19.56
C PHE A 297 -26.51 2.33 20.38
N TYR A 298 -25.40 2.66 19.72
CA TYR A 298 -24.20 3.19 20.39
C TYR A 298 -24.45 4.58 20.99
N GLU A 299 -25.17 5.46 20.28
CA GLU A 299 -25.58 6.77 20.81
C GLU A 299 -26.45 6.62 22.07
N LYS A 300 -27.33 5.61 22.10
CA LYS A 300 -28.14 5.30 23.28
C LYS A 300 -27.28 4.82 24.44
N GLN A 301 -26.30 3.94 24.21
CA GLN A 301 -25.36 3.48 25.23
C GLN A 301 -24.57 4.65 25.84
N LEU A 302 -24.03 5.54 24.99
CA LEU A 302 -23.33 6.75 25.42
C LEU A 302 -24.24 7.64 26.27
N ALA A 303 -25.49 7.84 25.86
CA ALA A 303 -26.46 8.61 26.61
C ALA A 303 -26.81 7.99 27.98
N GLU A 304 -26.80 6.66 28.12
CA GLU A 304 -26.97 5.98 29.42
C GLU A 304 -25.73 6.14 30.32
N MET A 305 -24.51 6.08 29.75
CA MET A 305 -23.27 6.34 30.50
C MET A 305 -23.27 7.76 31.09
N HIS A 306 -23.69 8.76 30.33
CA HIS A 306 -23.79 10.16 30.81
C HIS A 306 -24.79 10.36 31.97
N LYS A 307 -25.70 9.42 32.22
CA LYS A 307 -26.62 9.49 33.37
C LYS A 307 -26.01 8.96 34.66
N GLN A 308 -24.90 8.22 34.58
CA GLN A 308 -24.22 7.66 35.75
C GLN A 308 -23.30 8.70 36.41
N GLN A 309 -23.15 8.60 37.72
CA GLN A 309 -22.17 9.40 38.47
C GLN A 309 -20.87 8.63 38.75
N THR A 310 -20.96 7.30 38.83
CA THR A 310 -19.84 6.40 39.17
C THR A 310 -19.93 5.14 38.32
N TRP A 311 -18.79 4.54 37.98
CA TRP A 311 -18.77 3.23 37.34
C TRP A 311 -19.12 2.14 38.36
N SER A 312 -19.86 1.13 37.93
CA SER A 312 -20.16 -0.04 38.77
C SER A 312 -20.15 -1.32 37.95
N GLU A 313 -19.76 -2.43 38.57
CA GLU A 313 -19.78 -3.75 37.92
C GLU A 313 -21.18 -4.13 37.41
N THR A 314 -22.23 -3.68 38.11
CA THR A 314 -23.62 -3.95 37.68
C THR A 314 -23.96 -3.19 36.40
N PHE A 315 -23.52 -1.93 36.29
CA PHE A 315 -23.73 -1.12 35.10
C PHE A 315 -22.89 -1.63 33.92
N GLU A 316 -21.62 -1.96 34.14
CA GLU A 316 -20.76 -2.58 33.13
C GLU A 316 -21.38 -3.86 32.57
N LYS A 317 -21.85 -4.74 33.46
CA LYS A 317 -22.54 -5.97 33.06
C LYS A 317 -23.80 -5.67 32.26
N GLN A 318 -24.60 -4.67 32.66
CA GLN A 318 -25.78 -4.26 31.92
C GLN A 318 -25.41 -3.81 30.49
N LEU A 319 -24.38 -2.98 30.31
CA LEU A 319 -23.96 -2.50 28.99
C LEU A 319 -23.47 -3.66 28.12
N LYS A 320 -22.66 -4.58 28.68
CA LYS A 320 -22.19 -5.79 28.00
C LYS A 320 -23.34 -6.71 27.60
N ASP A 321 -24.29 -6.96 28.51
CA ASP A 321 -25.45 -7.81 28.23
C ASP A 321 -26.35 -7.19 27.13
N GLN A 322 -26.54 -5.87 27.14
CA GLN A 322 -27.27 -5.14 26.09
C GLN A 322 -26.56 -5.22 24.74
N GLN A 323 -25.24 -5.05 24.73
CA GLN A 323 -24.44 -5.17 23.52
C GLN A 323 -24.51 -6.59 22.94
N GLN A 324 -24.28 -7.62 23.76
CA GLN A 324 -24.39 -9.00 23.32
C GLN A 324 -25.80 -9.35 22.81
N ALA A 325 -26.85 -8.83 23.47
CA ALA A 325 -28.21 -9.02 23.01
C ALA A 325 -28.47 -8.34 21.65
N PHE A 326 -27.95 -7.13 21.45
CA PHE A 326 -28.03 -6.41 20.19
C PHE A 326 -27.27 -7.15 19.07
N GLU A 327 -26.02 -7.55 19.31
CA GLU A 327 -25.19 -8.29 18.36
C GLU A 327 -25.79 -9.63 17.95
N ARG A 328 -26.43 -10.37 18.88
CA ARG A 328 -27.14 -11.62 18.56
C ARG A 328 -28.31 -11.44 17.60
N LEU A 329 -28.91 -10.25 17.54
CA LEU A 329 -29.99 -9.92 16.60
C LEU A 329 -29.45 -9.49 15.23
N GLN A 330 -28.17 -9.08 15.15
CA GLN A 330 -27.52 -8.68 13.91
C GLN A 330 -27.11 -9.91 13.10
N THR A 331 -28.08 -10.48 12.38
CA THR A 331 -27.88 -11.60 11.43
C THR A 331 -27.40 -11.14 10.05
N ARG A 332 -27.16 -9.83 9.90
CA ARG A 332 -26.81 -9.20 8.63
C ARG A 332 -25.54 -8.37 8.80
N HIS A 333 -24.72 -8.38 7.76
CA HIS A 333 -23.55 -7.55 7.62
C HIS A 333 -23.85 -6.41 6.66
N TYR A 334 -23.64 -5.19 7.12
CA TYR A 334 -23.81 -3.99 6.32
C TYR A 334 -22.43 -3.42 5.97
N THR A 335 -22.30 -2.87 4.77
CA THR A 335 -21.16 -2.04 4.40
C THR A 335 -21.58 -0.99 3.38
N LYS A 336 -21.10 0.24 3.58
CA LYS A 336 -21.13 1.32 2.59
C LYS A 336 -19.70 1.59 2.15
N VAL A 337 -19.41 1.36 0.87
CA VAL A 337 -18.06 1.43 0.30
C VAL A 337 -17.97 2.58 -0.69
N TYR A 338 -16.87 3.33 -0.64
CA TYR A 338 -16.59 4.48 -1.50
C TYR A 338 -15.38 4.16 -2.39
N PHE A 339 -15.45 4.63 -3.63
CA PHE A 339 -14.43 4.42 -4.66
C PHE A 339 -14.00 5.76 -5.26
N ASP A 340 -12.77 5.78 -5.76
CA ASP A 340 -12.17 6.91 -6.46
C ASP A 340 -12.50 6.80 -7.94
N GLY A 341 -13.73 7.18 -8.30
CA GLY A 341 -14.23 7.12 -9.67
C GLY A 341 -15.72 6.81 -9.76
N THR A 342 -16.27 6.82 -10.98
CA THR A 342 -17.68 6.48 -11.21
C THR A 342 -17.84 4.97 -11.41
N ILE A 343 -18.74 4.36 -10.63
CA ILE A 343 -19.00 2.92 -10.64
C ILE A 343 -19.95 2.56 -11.80
N ASP A 344 -19.53 1.60 -12.62
CA ASP A 344 -20.39 0.91 -13.59
C ASP A 344 -20.85 -0.45 -13.03
N THR A 345 -19.90 -1.26 -12.58
CA THR A 345 -20.15 -2.60 -12.01
C THR A 345 -19.52 -2.75 -10.64
N LEU A 346 -20.17 -3.52 -9.77
CA LEU A 346 -19.68 -3.92 -8.46
C LEU A 346 -19.47 -5.42 -8.42
N GLU A 347 -18.30 -5.85 -7.97
CA GLU A 347 -18.01 -7.23 -7.63
C GLU A 347 -18.04 -7.36 -6.11
N VAL A 348 -19.00 -8.12 -5.58
CA VAL A 348 -19.14 -8.39 -4.15
C VAL A 348 -18.70 -9.81 -3.88
N SER A 349 -17.54 -9.96 -3.22
CA SER A 349 -16.99 -11.23 -2.77
C SER A 349 -17.33 -11.45 -1.30
N VAL A 350 -17.90 -12.62 -0.99
CA VAL A 350 -18.36 -13.01 0.35
C VAL A 350 -17.56 -14.21 0.84
N LEU A 351 -16.85 -14.04 1.95
CA LEU A 351 -16.14 -15.10 2.66
C LEU A 351 -17.13 -15.89 3.54
N ASP A 352 -17.40 -17.14 3.18
CA ASP A 352 -18.33 -17.98 3.95
C ASP A 352 -17.65 -18.67 5.12
N PHE A 353 -17.89 -18.15 6.33
CA PHE A 353 -17.32 -18.69 7.57
C PHE A 353 -18.16 -19.79 8.24
N SER A 354 -19.23 -20.29 7.61
CA SER A 354 -20.09 -21.33 8.22
C SER A 354 -19.41 -22.69 8.38
N GLY A 355 -18.34 -22.92 7.63
CA GLY A 355 -17.47 -24.10 7.72
C GLY A 355 -16.01 -23.72 7.61
N ALA A 356 -15.63 -22.60 8.24
CA ALA A 356 -14.26 -22.10 8.21
C ALA A 356 -13.28 -23.07 8.86
N THR A 357 -12.04 -23.08 8.36
CA THR A 357 -10.93 -23.84 8.95
C THR A 357 -9.98 -22.88 9.65
N LEU A 358 -9.73 -23.11 10.94
CA LEU A 358 -8.73 -22.38 11.71
C LEU A 358 -7.37 -23.09 11.62
N THR A 359 -6.40 -22.47 10.97
CA THR A 359 -5.02 -22.96 10.90
C THR A 359 -4.17 -22.25 11.94
N ARG A 360 -3.59 -22.99 12.88
CA ARG A 360 -2.58 -22.50 13.84
C ARG A 360 -1.25 -23.17 13.56
N LYS A 361 -0.20 -22.38 13.39
CA LYS A 361 1.16 -22.89 13.15
C LYS A 361 2.17 -22.20 14.05
N ASP A 362 2.89 -23.00 14.84
CA ASP A 362 4.13 -22.54 15.47
C ASP A 362 5.19 -22.37 14.39
N LEU A 363 5.69 -21.14 14.27
CA LEU A 363 6.71 -20.77 13.32
C LEU A 363 8.10 -20.99 13.92
N LYS A 364 8.97 -21.64 13.14
CA LYS A 364 10.41 -21.76 13.37
C LYS A 364 11.11 -21.45 12.06
N LEU A 365 11.32 -20.16 11.82
CA LEU A 365 11.80 -19.67 10.54
C LEU A 365 13.31 -19.42 10.62
N PRO A 366 14.12 -20.07 9.77
CA PRO A 366 15.53 -19.74 9.68
C PRO A 366 15.69 -18.30 9.15
N VAL A 367 16.61 -17.56 9.74
CA VAL A 367 16.96 -16.22 9.26
C VAL A 367 17.96 -16.36 8.13
N GLN A 368 17.62 -15.84 6.96
CA GLN A 368 18.44 -15.91 5.76
C GLN A 368 19.04 -14.55 5.41
N GLN A 369 20.21 -14.54 4.78
CA GLN A 369 20.89 -13.30 4.38
C GLN A 369 21.06 -13.27 2.87
N PHE A 370 20.29 -12.40 2.22
CA PHE A 370 20.39 -12.09 0.79
C PHE A 370 20.65 -10.59 0.63
N ASP A 371 21.92 -10.22 0.65
CA ASP A 371 22.33 -8.84 0.40
C ASP A 371 22.08 -8.51 -1.08
N ARG A 372 21.40 -7.38 -1.35
CA ARG A 372 21.05 -6.99 -2.72
C ARG A 372 22.28 -6.93 -3.63
N ASN A 373 23.41 -6.48 -3.08
CA ASN A 373 24.71 -6.50 -3.74
C ASN A 373 25.68 -7.31 -2.88
N THR A 374 26.34 -8.29 -3.47
CA THR A 374 27.30 -9.14 -2.78
C THR A 374 28.58 -9.34 -3.58
N THR A 375 29.68 -9.61 -2.87
CA THR A 375 30.95 -10.05 -3.48
C THR A 375 31.18 -11.55 -3.32
N GLU A 376 30.24 -12.26 -2.70
CA GLU A 376 30.27 -13.71 -2.58
C GLU A 376 30.21 -14.35 -3.96
N LYS A 377 31.03 -15.37 -4.17
CA LYS A 377 31.02 -16.15 -5.42
C LYS A 377 30.00 -17.28 -5.40
N THR A 378 29.59 -17.68 -4.20
CA THR A 378 28.63 -18.77 -4.02
C THR A 378 27.23 -18.20 -4.17
N ILE A 379 26.43 -18.83 -5.02
CA ILE A 379 25.01 -18.50 -5.17
C ILE A 379 24.26 -19.28 -4.11
N GLN A 380 23.61 -18.57 -3.19
CA GLN A 380 22.82 -19.19 -2.13
C GLN A 380 21.52 -19.76 -2.72
N SER A 381 21.04 -20.89 -2.21
CA SER A 381 19.78 -21.48 -2.64
C SER A 381 18.61 -20.95 -1.81
N LEU A 382 17.51 -20.55 -2.46
CA LEU A 382 16.26 -20.19 -1.81
C LEU A 382 15.14 -21.10 -2.31
N SER A 383 14.89 -22.22 -1.61
CA SER A 383 13.85 -23.18 -1.99
C SER A 383 12.65 -23.06 -1.07
N LEU A 384 11.54 -22.54 -1.61
CA LEU A 384 10.24 -22.49 -0.93
C LEU A 384 9.28 -23.48 -1.62
N PRO A 385 8.55 -24.32 -0.86
CA PRO A 385 7.73 -25.40 -1.43
C PRO A 385 6.35 -24.89 -1.88
N VAL A 386 6.28 -23.70 -2.46
CA VAL A 386 5.03 -23.05 -2.86
C VAL A 386 5.17 -22.33 -4.20
N VAL A 387 4.04 -22.12 -4.86
CA VAL A 387 3.93 -21.36 -6.11
C VAL A 387 3.07 -20.13 -5.85
N VAL A 388 3.57 -18.98 -6.27
CA VAL A 388 2.88 -17.69 -6.15
C VAL A 388 2.96 -17.00 -7.49
N TYR A 389 1.81 -16.51 -7.95
CA TYR A 389 1.69 -15.88 -9.24
C TYR A 389 1.75 -14.35 -9.11
N ASP A 390 2.28 -13.72 -10.16
CA ASP A 390 2.23 -12.27 -10.33
C ASP A 390 1.03 -11.90 -11.18
N ASP A 391 -0.07 -11.58 -10.51
CA ASP A 391 -1.32 -11.14 -11.15
C ASP A 391 -1.21 -9.77 -11.82
N GLN A 392 -0.20 -8.97 -11.45
CA GLN A 392 0.02 -7.63 -12.01
C GLN A 392 0.90 -7.65 -13.25
N ALA A 393 1.71 -8.70 -13.44
CA ALA A 393 2.65 -8.79 -14.56
C ALA A 393 1.98 -8.50 -15.91
N LEU A 394 0.80 -9.07 -16.20
CA LEU A 394 0.15 -8.84 -17.49
C LEU A 394 -0.26 -7.38 -17.70
N THR A 395 -0.81 -6.74 -16.66
CA THR A 395 -1.24 -5.34 -16.70
C THR A 395 -0.05 -4.39 -16.75
N TRP A 396 1.03 -4.71 -16.04
CA TRP A 396 2.27 -3.95 -16.05
C TRP A 396 2.96 -4.00 -17.42
N LEU A 397 3.09 -5.20 -17.98
CA LEU A 397 3.83 -5.46 -19.21
C LEU A 397 3.09 -5.00 -20.48
N LYS A 398 1.82 -4.62 -20.40
CA LYS A 398 1.08 -4.04 -21.55
C LYS A 398 1.77 -2.77 -22.08
N ASP A 399 2.34 -1.97 -21.18
CA ASP A 399 2.99 -0.71 -21.51
C ASP A 399 4.41 -0.92 -22.12
N ALA A 400 4.84 -2.17 -22.32
CA ALA A 400 5.97 -2.47 -23.22
C ALA A 400 5.72 -2.01 -24.67
N THR A 401 4.44 -1.80 -25.02
CA THR A 401 4.00 -1.28 -26.34
C THR A 401 3.45 0.14 -26.26
N LEU A 402 3.81 0.90 -25.21
CA LEU A 402 3.39 2.29 -25.02
C LEU A 402 3.81 3.15 -26.21
N ASP A 403 2.85 3.84 -26.83
CA ASP A 403 3.08 4.74 -27.95
C ASP A 403 3.11 6.22 -27.52
N GLU A 404 3.62 7.07 -28.43
CA GLU A 404 3.76 8.51 -28.24
C GLU A 404 2.43 9.20 -27.88
N ASP A 405 1.34 8.92 -28.61
CA ASP A 405 0.06 9.59 -28.38
C ASP A 405 -0.50 9.23 -27.00
N THR A 406 -0.32 7.97 -26.59
CA THR A 406 -0.75 7.50 -25.27
C THR A 406 0.10 8.12 -24.15
N LEU A 407 1.42 8.22 -24.32
CA LEU A 407 2.30 8.88 -23.35
C LEU A 407 1.88 10.35 -23.17
N LYS A 408 1.77 11.12 -24.27
CA LYS A 408 1.41 12.55 -24.20
C LYS A 408 0.07 12.80 -23.51
N LYS A 409 -0.92 11.93 -23.71
CA LYS A 409 -2.24 12.04 -23.05
C LYS A 409 -2.20 11.75 -21.55
N ARG A 410 -1.17 11.06 -21.05
CA ARG A 410 -1.01 10.72 -19.63
C ARG A 410 -0.20 11.77 -18.86
N VAL A 411 0.41 12.74 -19.55
CA VAL A 411 1.18 13.82 -18.90
C VAL A 411 0.24 14.79 -18.20
N THR A 412 0.53 15.08 -16.94
CA THR A 412 -0.07 16.14 -16.13
C THR A 412 1.02 17.14 -15.80
N ILE A 413 0.72 18.43 -16.00
CA ILE A 413 1.66 19.51 -15.67
C ILE A 413 1.25 20.09 -14.32
N SER A 414 2.19 20.18 -13.39
CA SER A 414 2.00 20.84 -12.10
C SER A 414 3.11 21.86 -11.85
N GLN A 415 2.87 22.78 -10.92
CA GLN A 415 3.89 23.71 -10.44
C GLN A 415 4.06 23.53 -8.93
N SER A 416 5.31 23.44 -8.48
CA SER A 416 5.66 23.40 -7.08
C SER A 416 6.57 24.58 -6.73
N ILE A 417 6.33 25.22 -5.58
CA ILE A 417 7.12 26.35 -5.07
C ILE A 417 7.62 25.94 -3.68
N GLU A 418 8.87 25.48 -3.61
CA GLU A 418 9.55 25.22 -2.33
C GLU A 418 10.07 26.54 -1.74
N ASP A 419 10.80 27.30 -2.55
CA ASP A 419 11.26 28.66 -2.28
C ASP A 419 11.42 29.43 -3.60
N PRO A 420 11.52 30.78 -3.57
CA PRO A 420 11.62 31.58 -4.80
C PRO A 420 12.81 31.24 -5.71
N SER A 421 13.88 30.64 -5.19
CA SER A 421 15.06 30.24 -5.97
C SER A 421 14.97 28.84 -6.59
N ALA A 422 13.94 28.06 -6.24
CA ALA A 422 13.78 26.67 -6.67
C ALA A 422 12.33 26.35 -7.06
N VAL A 423 11.73 27.19 -7.91
CA VAL A 423 10.37 26.93 -8.43
C VAL A 423 10.45 25.89 -9.55
N ARG A 424 9.52 24.92 -9.56
CA ARG A 424 9.54 23.82 -10.53
C ARG A 424 8.23 23.73 -11.32
N ILE A 425 8.37 23.45 -12.60
CA ILE A 425 7.30 22.92 -13.46
C ILE A 425 7.59 21.43 -13.64
N GLU A 426 6.65 20.59 -13.26
CA GLU A 426 6.78 19.13 -13.26
C GLU A 426 5.84 18.53 -14.31
N PHE A 427 6.36 17.62 -15.13
CA PHE A 427 5.64 16.94 -16.20
C PHE A 427 5.47 15.46 -15.84
N ASP A 428 4.52 15.19 -14.94
CA ASP A 428 4.32 13.87 -14.37
C ASP A 428 3.45 12.99 -15.26
N HIS A 429 3.73 11.69 -15.29
CA HIS A 429 2.80 10.68 -15.76
C HIS A 429 2.85 9.45 -14.85
N PRO A 430 1.79 8.63 -14.82
CA PRO A 430 1.82 7.37 -14.10
C PRO A 430 2.99 6.51 -14.58
N LYS A 431 3.75 5.94 -13.63
CA LYS A 431 4.86 5.05 -13.94
C LYS A 431 4.37 3.84 -14.73
N THR A 432 5.10 3.49 -15.77
CA THR A 432 4.83 2.39 -16.69
C THR A 432 6.02 1.45 -16.80
N PHE A 433 5.81 0.26 -17.39
CA PHE A 433 6.91 -0.66 -17.67
C PHE A 433 7.97 -0.04 -18.61
N ASN A 434 7.56 0.83 -19.53
CA ASN A 434 8.49 1.48 -20.47
C ASN A 434 9.58 2.28 -19.73
N ASP A 435 9.19 2.93 -18.64
CA ASP A 435 10.08 3.78 -17.82
C ASP A 435 11.23 2.99 -17.18
N GLU A 436 11.04 1.68 -16.93
CA GLU A 436 12.11 0.84 -16.40
C GLU A 436 13.28 0.67 -17.36
N LEU A 437 13.03 0.82 -18.67
CA LEU A 437 14.00 0.55 -19.72
C LEU A 437 14.61 1.84 -20.31
N LEU A 438 14.34 3.02 -19.74
CA LEU A 438 14.97 4.28 -20.20
C LEU A 438 16.48 4.33 -19.88
N GLY A 439 16.92 3.58 -18.85
CA GLY A 439 18.32 3.57 -18.40
C GLY A 439 18.76 4.90 -17.78
N SER A 440 20.08 5.09 -17.61
CA SER A 440 20.67 6.26 -16.94
C SER A 440 21.43 7.23 -17.86
N SER A 441 21.56 6.90 -19.15
CA SER A 441 22.39 7.63 -20.11
C SER A 441 21.56 8.50 -21.05
N LEU A 442 20.77 9.42 -20.51
CA LEU A 442 20.04 10.41 -21.29
C LEU A 442 20.85 11.71 -21.31
N SER A 443 21.17 12.21 -22.50
CA SER A 443 21.83 13.51 -22.65
C SER A 443 20.78 14.62 -22.53
N ALA A 444 21.01 15.59 -21.65
CA ALA A 444 20.30 16.87 -21.69
C ALA A 444 20.61 17.53 -23.04
N SER A 445 19.60 17.63 -23.89
CA SER A 445 19.66 18.41 -25.12
C SER A 445 18.93 19.73 -24.90
N ASP A 446 19.35 20.78 -25.61
CA ASP A 446 18.66 22.06 -25.63
C ASP A 446 17.18 21.88 -25.96
N SER A 447 16.34 22.17 -24.96
CA SER A 447 14.88 22.19 -25.10
C SER A 447 14.45 23.64 -24.89
N PRO A 448 13.88 24.30 -25.91
CA PRO A 448 13.59 25.72 -25.81
C PRO A 448 12.43 25.94 -24.84
N VAL A 449 12.64 26.81 -23.86
CA VAL A 449 11.61 27.30 -22.94
C VAL A 449 11.69 28.82 -22.95
N THR A 450 10.54 29.47 -23.00
CA THR A 450 10.42 30.94 -22.92
C THR A 450 9.36 31.28 -21.89
N PHE A 451 9.71 32.19 -21.00
CA PHE A 451 8.80 32.73 -20.00
C PHE A 451 8.16 34.02 -20.50
N PHE A 452 6.93 34.30 -20.11
CA PHE A 452 6.18 35.48 -20.53
C PHE A 452 5.52 36.17 -19.34
N THR A 453 5.37 37.49 -19.44
CA THR A 453 4.59 38.29 -18.48
C THR A 453 3.08 38.10 -18.69
N GLN A 454 2.28 38.73 -17.84
CA GLN A 454 0.83 38.83 -18.02
C GLN A 454 0.48 40.19 -18.64
N GLY A 455 -0.23 40.19 -19.76
CA GLY A 455 -0.75 41.41 -20.38
C GLY A 455 -1.98 41.96 -19.67
N ASP A 456 -2.36 43.20 -20.00
CA ASP A 456 -3.45 43.96 -19.36
C ASP A 456 -4.83 43.28 -19.44
N ASP A 457 -5.05 42.41 -20.43
CA ASP A 457 -6.29 41.63 -20.60
C ASP A 457 -6.28 40.30 -19.83
N GLY A 458 -5.25 40.08 -19.01
CA GLY A 458 -5.05 38.87 -18.22
C GLY A 458 -4.50 37.69 -19.00
N LYS A 459 -4.16 37.85 -20.29
CA LYS A 459 -3.55 36.81 -21.13
C LYS A 459 -2.03 36.94 -21.18
N ARG A 460 -1.39 36.07 -21.97
CA ARG A 460 0.06 36.07 -22.21
C ARG A 460 0.52 37.43 -22.78
N GLY A 461 1.49 38.03 -22.10
CA GLY A 461 2.17 39.27 -22.49
C GLY A 461 3.44 39.00 -23.29
N ASP A 462 4.45 39.84 -23.07
CA ASP A 462 5.72 39.81 -23.78
C ASP A 462 6.69 38.74 -23.22
N PRO A 463 7.61 38.20 -24.05
CA PRO A 463 8.63 37.27 -23.59
C PRO A 463 9.62 37.97 -22.64
N ILE A 464 10.07 37.22 -21.64
CA ILE A 464 11.08 37.65 -20.66
C ILE A 464 12.44 37.16 -21.13
N GLU A 465 13.37 38.09 -21.36
CA GLU A 465 14.76 37.78 -21.65
C GLU A 465 15.48 37.39 -20.35
N LEU A 466 16.05 36.19 -20.31
CA LEU A 466 16.66 35.61 -19.12
C LEU A 466 18.13 35.23 -19.35
N PRO A 467 18.98 35.31 -18.31
CA PRO A 467 20.31 34.71 -18.35
C PRO A 467 20.20 33.18 -18.39
N ALA A 468 21.26 32.50 -18.85
CA ALA A 468 21.28 31.04 -19.00
C ALA A 468 21.12 30.30 -17.66
N GLU A 469 21.50 30.95 -16.56
CA GLU A 469 21.43 30.42 -15.20
C GLU A 469 20.04 30.59 -14.55
N ALA A 470 19.11 31.31 -15.17
CA ALA A 470 17.79 31.57 -14.59
C ALA A 470 16.92 30.32 -14.49
N TYR A 471 17.21 29.29 -15.29
CA TYR A 471 16.48 28.03 -15.27
C TYR A 471 17.36 26.87 -15.74
N GLU A 472 16.98 25.67 -15.29
CA GLU A 472 17.55 24.40 -15.67
C GLU A 472 16.44 23.45 -16.11
N ILE A 473 16.68 22.68 -17.16
CA ILE A 473 15.76 21.64 -17.64
C ILE A 473 16.41 20.29 -17.33
N ASP A 474 15.69 19.43 -16.62
CA ASP A 474 16.07 18.05 -16.33
C ASP A 474 15.11 17.10 -17.07
N PRO A 475 15.44 16.66 -18.30
CA PRO A 475 14.62 15.72 -19.06
C PRO A 475 14.42 14.36 -18.37
N LEU A 476 15.36 13.93 -17.53
CA LEU A 476 15.27 12.63 -16.86
C LEU A 476 14.21 12.67 -15.75
N ARG A 477 14.13 13.81 -15.05
CA ARG A 477 13.07 14.05 -14.05
C ARG A 477 11.82 14.67 -14.65
N ALA A 478 11.83 15.00 -15.94
CA ALA A 478 10.79 15.75 -16.61
C ALA A 478 10.43 17.04 -15.85
N THR A 479 11.44 17.82 -15.44
CA THR A 479 11.25 19.07 -14.69
C THR A 479 11.95 20.27 -15.32
N ILE A 480 11.38 21.45 -15.10
CA ILE A 480 12.01 22.75 -15.37
C ILE A 480 12.12 23.45 -14.02
N THR A 481 13.32 23.68 -13.54
CA THR A 481 13.58 24.44 -12.30
C THR A 481 14.00 25.85 -12.67
N TYR A 482 13.44 26.87 -12.02
CA TYR A 482 13.78 28.26 -12.30
C TYR A 482 13.84 29.10 -11.02
N ASP A 483 14.74 30.09 -11.02
CA ASP A 483 14.99 30.99 -9.90
C ASP A 483 14.33 32.35 -10.18
N LEU A 484 13.24 32.65 -9.45
CA LEU A 484 12.52 33.91 -9.58
C LEU A 484 13.37 35.15 -9.25
N ASN A 485 14.45 35.01 -8.48
CA ASN A 485 15.34 36.13 -8.15
C ASN A 485 16.17 36.59 -9.36
N LEU A 486 16.28 35.75 -10.39
CA LEU A 486 16.97 36.06 -11.64
C LEU A 486 16.04 36.60 -12.72
N PHE A 487 14.73 36.71 -12.44
CA PHE A 487 13.74 37.23 -13.38
C PHE A 487 13.64 38.76 -13.25
N PRO A 488 13.77 39.52 -14.35
CA PRO A 488 13.58 40.98 -14.32
C PRO A 488 12.11 41.38 -14.12
N GLU A 489 11.18 40.48 -14.44
CA GLU A 489 9.72 40.67 -14.34
C GLU A 489 9.06 39.37 -13.86
N THR A 490 7.93 39.49 -13.14
CA THR A 490 7.23 38.30 -12.64
C THR A 490 6.69 37.45 -13.80
N PRO A 491 7.12 36.18 -13.94
CA PRO A 491 6.64 35.32 -15.01
C PRO A 491 5.21 34.87 -14.71
N ALA A 492 4.37 34.86 -15.75
CA ALA A 492 2.97 34.44 -15.67
C ALA A 492 2.66 33.24 -16.57
N TYR A 493 3.47 33.00 -17.60
CA TYR A 493 3.35 31.85 -18.48
C TYR A 493 4.73 31.28 -18.81
N ALA A 494 4.81 29.96 -19.01
CA ALA A 494 5.95 29.30 -19.61
C ALA A 494 5.48 28.50 -20.84
N ILE A 495 6.23 28.62 -21.94
CA ILE A 495 5.93 27.93 -23.20
C ILE A 495 7.22 27.33 -23.72
N GLY A 496 7.14 26.07 -24.14
CA GLY A 496 8.31 25.38 -24.65
C GLY A 496 7.99 23.97 -25.06
N SER A 497 9.05 23.17 -25.13
CA SER A 497 8.96 21.72 -25.32
C SER A 497 9.72 21.02 -24.21
N MET A 498 9.13 19.96 -23.67
CA MET A 498 9.79 19.04 -22.75
C MET A 498 10.08 17.73 -23.49
N PRO A 499 11.35 17.30 -23.61
CA PRO A 499 11.69 16.00 -24.16
C PRO A 499 11.31 14.91 -23.15
N LEU A 500 10.42 14.02 -23.58
CA LEU A 500 10.11 12.75 -22.92
C LEU A 500 10.77 11.61 -23.70
N PHE A 501 10.82 10.41 -23.13
CA PHE A 501 11.52 9.27 -23.74
C PHE A 501 10.65 8.02 -23.76
N LEU A 502 10.75 7.24 -24.84
CA LEU A 502 10.10 5.95 -25.00
C LEU A 502 11.14 4.90 -25.42
N ALA A 503 11.23 3.81 -24.68
CA ALA A 503 12.01 2.65 -25.07
C ALA A 503 11.28 1.85 -26.15
N GLN A 504 11.99 1.51 -27.23
CA GLN A 504 11.54 0.53 -28.22
C GLN A 504 11.89 -0.87 -27.73
N ILE A 505 10.87 -1.65 -27.36
CA ILE A 505 11.04 -2.89 -26.60
C ILE A 505 10.74 -4.11 -27.48
N GLU A 506 11.73 -4.97 -27.67
CA GLU A 506 11.55 -6.28 -28.28
C GLU A 506 11.19 -7.32 -27.22
N LYS A 507 10.02 -7.93 -27.38
CA LYS A 507 9.53 -9.03 -26.54
C LYS A 507 9.86 -10.37 -27.18
N LYS A 508 10.48 -11.28 -26.42
CA LYS A 508 10.72 -12.68 -26.81
C LYS A 508 10.30 -13.64 -25.72
N SER A 509 10.14 -14.90 -26.10
CA SER A 509 9.91 -15.97 -25.15
C SER A 509 10.90 -17.11 -25.36
N LEU A 510 11.46 -17.60 -24.25
CA LEU A 510 12.50 -18.60 -24.20
C LEU A 510 12.04 -19.76 -23.32
N THR A 511 12.19 -20.99 -23.79
CA THR A 511 11.91 -22.18 -22.96
C THR A 511 13.09 -22.45 -22.03
N ALA A 512 12.83 -22.82 -20.78
CA ALA A 512 13.86 -23.13 -19.77
C ALA A 512 14.86 -24.20 -20.23
N SER A 513 14.44 -25.15 -21.07
CA SER A 513 15.32 -26.18 -21.64
C SER A 513 16.25 -25.68 -22.75
N GLN A 514 16.06 -24.46 -23.26
CA GLN A 514 16.74 -23.91 -24.43
C GLN A 514 17.17 -22.46 -24.20
N LEU A 515 17.70 -22.17 -23.01
CA LEU A 515 18.20 -20.84 -22.69
C LEU A 515 19.48 -20.53 -23.49
N PRO A 516 19.63 -19.29 -24.01
CA PRO A 516 20.84 -18.85 -24.66
C PRO A 516 22.00 -18.77 -23.66
N LYS A 517 23.23 -18.76 -24.18
CA LYS A 517 24.42 -18.55 -23.35
C LYS A 517 24.29 -17.23 -22.57
N GLY A 518 24.59 -17.30 -21.27
CA GLY A 518 24.48 -16.17 -20.34
C GLY A 518 23.21 -16.19 -19.48
N LEU A 519 22.24 -17.06 -19.80
CA LEU A 519 21.09 -17.35 -18.95
C LEU A 519 21.15 -18.81 -18.47
N GLU A 520 20.95 -19.03 -17.18
CA GLU A 520 20.90 -20.37 -16.59
C GLU A 520 19.79 -20.43 -15.53
N LEU A 521 19.00 -21.50 -15.52
CA LEU A 521 18.03 -21.77 -14.45
C LEU A 521 18.56 -22.88 -13.55
N LYS A 522 18.61 -22.62 -12.24
CA LYS A 522 18.91 -23.61 -11.19
C LYS A 522 17.74 -23.69 -10.23
N GLY A 523 16.83 -24.62 -10.48
CA GLY A 523 15.56 -24.68 -9.77
C GLY A 523 14.76 -23.41 -10.03
N ASN A 524 14.43 -22.67 -8.97
CA ASN A 524 13.68 -21.41 -9.04
C ASN A 524 14.56 -20.16 -9.22
N ALA A 525 15.87 -20.31 -9.35
CA ALA A 525 16.81 -19.20 -9.49
C ALA A 525 17.23 -19.01 -10.96
N LEU A 526 16.94 -17.85 -11.53
CA LEU A 526 17.43 -17.40 -12.84
C LEU A 526 18.73 -16.62 -12.66
N MET A 527 19.80 -17.12 -13.27
CA MET A 527 21.11 -16.50 -13.33
C MET A 527 21.27 -15.74 -14.65
N VAL A 528 21.64 -14.46 -14.57
CA VAL A 528 21.74 -13.53 -15.71
C VAL A 528 23.14 -12.93 -15.78
N ASP A 529 23.88 -13.26 -16.84
CA ASP A 529 25.19 -12.66 -17.14
C ASP A 529 25.03 -11.20 -17.58
N GLN A 530 25.45 -10.27 -16.72
CA GLN A 530 25.30 -8.83 -16.93
C GLN A 530 26.16 -8.28 -18.08
N THR A 531 27.14 -9.04 -18.57
CA THR A 531 27.94 -8.64 -19.74
C THR A 531 27.21 -8.91 -21.05
N LEU A 532 26.31 -9.90 -21.06
CA LEU A 532 25.50 -10.27 -22.24
C LEU A 532 24.09 -9.67 -22.17
N PHE A 533 23.56 -9.54 -20.96
CA PHE A 533 22.20 -9.06 -20.67
C PHE A 533 22.24 -7.95 -19.61
N PRO A 534 22.77 -6.76 -19.93
CA PRO A 534 22.90 -5.68 -18.96
C PRO A 534 21.51 -5.24 -18.44
N ALA A 535 21.37 -5.10 -17.13
CA ALA A 535 20.12 -4.75 -16.46
C ALA A 535 19.54 -3.40 -16.88
N GLN A 536 20.30 -2.49 -17.52
CA GLN A 536 19.73 -1.25 -18.06
C GLN A 536 18.87 -1.48 -19.32
N ASP A 537 19.11 -2.58 -20.05
CA ASP A 537 18.50 -2.86 -21.36
C ASP A 537 17.57 -4.07 -21.34
N TRP A 538 17.61 -4.90 -20.29
CA TRP A 538 16.89 -6.17 -20.23
C TRP A 538 16.01 -6.31 -19.00
N ARG A 539 14.83 -6.90 -19.18
CA ARG A 539 13.96 -7.43 -18.12
C ARG A 539 13.59 -8.87 -18.40
N PHE A 540 13.45 -9.65 -17.33
CA PHE A 540 13.11 -11.07 -17.37
C PHE A 540 11.92 -11.35 -16.47
N TYR A 541 10.90 -12.02 -17.02
CA TYR A 541 9.74 -12.49 -16.27
C TYR A 541 9.63 -14.00 -16.44
N ALA A 542 9.43 -14.71 -15.34
CA ALA A 542 9.30 -16.15 -15.34
C ALA A 542 7.83 -16.58 -15.45
N LYS A 543 7.59 -17.68 -16.17
CA LYS A 543 6.29 -18.36 -16.25
C LYS A 543 6.42 -19.82 -15.87
N ASP A 544 5.35 -20.37 -15.30
CA ASP A 544 5.21 -21.82 -15.09
C ASP A 544 4.78 -22.55 -16.37
N ASP A 545 4.65 -23.88 -16.28
CA ASP A 545 4.21 -24.74 -17.41
C ASP A 545 2.79 -24.45 -17.91
N ASN A 546 1.98 -23.75 -17.12
CA ASN A 546 0.63 -23.33 -17.50
C ASN A 546 0.63 -21.94 -18.17
N GLY A 547 1.78 -21.26 -18.24
CA GLY A 547 1.93 -19.94 -18.81
C GLY A 547 1.59 -18.79 -17.85
N ASN A 548 1.41 -19.06 -16.56
CA ASN A 548 1.14 -18.05 -15.53
C ASN A 548 2.45 -17.41 -15.08
N TYR A 549 2.46 -16.09 -14.90
CA TYR A 549 3.64 -15.38 -14.39
C TYR A 549 3.92 -15.77 -12.94
N LEU A 550 5.17 -16.14 -12.66
CA LEU A 550 5.65 -16.43 -11.31
C LEU A 550 6.11 -15.14 -10.64
N LYS A 551 5.75 -14.99 -9.36
CA LYS A 551 6.18 -13.86 -8.55
C LYS A 551 7.67 -13.96 -8.22
N GLU A 552 8.41 -12.88 -8.48
CA GLU A 552 9.79 -12.74 -8.00
C GLU A 552 9.80 -12.54 -6.47
N ILE A 553 10.65 -13.30 -5.77
CA ILE A 553 10.87 -13.21 -4.33
C ILE A 553 11.86 -12.08 -4.03
N LEU A 554 13.01 -12.12 -4.68
CA LEU A 554 14.11 -11.15 -4.57
C LEU A 554 15.11 -11.36 -5.70
N ALA A 555 15.98 -10.36 -5.90
CA ALA A 555 17.14 -10.44 -6.77
C ALA A 555 18.44 -10.08 -6.01
N VAL A 556 19.53 -10.75 -6.36
CA VAL A 556 20.88 -10.51 -5.83
C VAL A 556 21.86 -10.27 -6.97
N SER A 557 22.58 -9.15 -6.89
CA SER A 557 23.65 -8.78 -7.82
C SER A 557 25.02 -9.16 -7.24
N HIS A 558 25.79 -9.92 -8.02
CA HIS A 558 27.14 -10.35 -7.66
C HIS A 558 28.19 -9.50 -8.38
N SER A 559 29.09 -8.89 -7.61
CA SER A 559 30.20 -8.07 -8.09
C SER A 559 31.55 -8.68 -7.72
N THR A 560 32.62 -8.33 -8.43
CA THR A 560 33.97 -8.84 -8.10
C THR A 560 34.60 -8.17 -6.87
N ALA A 561 34.15 -6.95 -6.54
CA ALA A 561 34.58 -6.15 -5.40
C ALA A 561 33.46 -5.15 -5.05
N PRO A 562 33.49 -4.52 -3.85
CA PRO A 562 32.55 -3.45 -3.52
C PRO A 562 32.61 -2.32 -4.55
N ASP A 563 31.45 -1.71 -4.82
CA ASP A 563 31.27 -0.59 -5.78
C ASP A 563 31.70 -0.88 -7.23
N LYS A 564 31.89 -2.15 -7.58
CA LYS A 564 32.08 -2.58 -8.98
C LYS A 564 30.75 -2.99 -9.61
N PRO A 565 30.60 -2.79 -10.93
CA PRO A 565 29.44 -3.30 -11.66
C PRO A 565 29.25 -4.80 -11.41
N ALA A 566 27.99 -5.21 -11.30
CA ALA A 566 27.64 -6.62 -11.19
C ALA A 566 28.05 -7.35 -12.48
N TYR A 567 28.58 -8.57 -12.32
CA TYR A 567 28.84 -9.46 -13.46
C TYR A 567 27.73 -10.50 -13.62
N LEU A 568 26.93 -10.71 -12.58
CA LEU A 568 25.88 -11.71 -12.53
C LEU A 568 24.74 -11.21 -11.64
N ASP A 569 23.50 -11.30 -12.13
CA ASP A 569 22.30 -11.15 -11.31
C ASP A 569 21.62 -12.50 -11.12
N VAL A 570 21.03 -12.73 -9.95
CA VAL A 570 20.28 -13.94 -9.61
C VAL A 570 18.90 -13.56 -9.12
N HIS A 571 17.88 -13.95 -9.87
CA HIS A 571 16.46 -13.70 -9.57
C HIS A 571 15.81 -14.97 -9.04
N TYR A 572 15.17 -14.91 -7.88
CA TYR A 572 14.50 -16.06 -7.26
C TYR A 572 13.00 -15.93 -7.39
N PHE A 573 12.31 -16.99 -7.80
CA PHE A 573 10.86 -16.98 -8.01
C PHE A 573 10.11 -17.93 -7.05
N TYR A 574 8.85 -17.61 -6.75
CA TYR A 574 7.92 -18.50 -6.07
C TYR A 574 7.36 -19.53 -7.05
N GLY A 575 8.10 -20.62 -7.24
CA GLY A 575 7.74 -21.71 -8.16
C GLY A 575 8.89 -22.09 -9.06
N GLN A 576 8.65 -22.98 -10.03
CA GLN A 576 9.68 -23.43 -10.97
C GLN A 576 9.41 -22.82 -12.34
N PRO A 577 10.30 -21.92 -12.83
CA PRO A 577 10.18 -21.38 -14.18
C PRO A 577 10.35 -22.48 -15.23
N SER A 578 9.43 -22.53 -16.19
CA SER A 578 9.57 -23.36 -17.39
C SER A 578 9.73 -22.54 -18.67
N GLN A 579 9.38 -21.26 -18.60
CA GLN A 579 9.50 -20.30 -19.68
C GLN A 579 9.96 -18.96 -19.10
N LEU A 580 10.79 -18.26 -19.85
CA LEU A 580 11.15 -16.87 -19.61
C LEU A 580 10.54 -16.01 -20.70
N GLU A 581 10.02 -14.86 -20.31
CA GLU A 581 9.63 -13.79 -21.20
C GLU A 581 10.63 -12.66 -21.03
N THR A 582 11.28 -12.28 -22.13
CA THR A 582 12.35 -11.29 -22.12
C THR A 582 11.88 -10.02 -22.81
N TYR A 583 12.24 -8.88 -22.23
CA TYR A 583 11.98 -7.56 -22.79
C TYR A 583 13.31 -6.85 -22.94
N GLN A 584 13.69 -6.57 -24.18
CA GLN A 584 14.94 -5.94 -24.54
C GLN A 584 14.68 -4.55 -25.09
N ARG A 585 15.30 -3.52 -24.51
CA ARG A 585 15.40 -2.23 -25.20
C ARG A 585 16.30 -2.38 -26.42
N THR A 586 15.76 -2.03 -27.58
CA THR A 586 16.46 -2.03 -28.87
C THR A 586 16.81 -0.62 -29.35
N ASP A 587 16.00 0.37 -28.97
CA ASP A 587 16.23 1.79 -29.26
C ASP A 587 15.55 2.67 -28.21
N LEU A 588 15.82 3.97 -28.24
CA LEU A 588 15.18 4.97 -27.40
C LEU A 588 14.70 6.15 -28.26
N ASP A 589 13.39 6.30 -28.35
CA ASP A 589 12.76 7.42 -29.03
C ASP A 589 12.62 8.62 -28.11
N ARG A 590 12.89 9.79 -28.68
CA ARG A 590 12.66 11.07 -28.02
C ARG A 590 11.31 11.63 -28.49
N VAL A 591 10.46 11.93 -27.52
CA VAL A 591 9.11 12.47 -27.72
C VAL A 591 9.07 13.92 -27.29
N GLU A 592 8.85 14.84 -28.22
CA GLU A 592 8.69 16.26 -27.91
C GLU A 592 7.28 16.55 -27.39
N TYR A 593 7.20 16.95 -26.11
CA TYR A 593 5.95 17.38 -25.47
C TYR A 593 5.88 18.91 -25.43
N GLY A 594 5.15 19.49 -26.39
CA GLY A 594 4.89 20.93 -26.42
C GLY A 594 3.90 21.35 -25.34
N PHE A 595 4.21 22.42 -24.60
CA PHE A 595 3.37 22.91 -23.52
C PHE A 595 3.20 24.43 -23.52
N GLU A 596 2.08 24.87 -22.96
CA GLU A 596 1.82 26.25 -22.51
C GLU A 596 1.18 26.15 -21.13
N VAL A 597 1.88 26.62 -20.10
CA VAL A 597 1.41 26.57 -18.71
C VAL A 597 1.29 27.99 -18.17
N LYS A 598 0.19 28.25 -17.46
CA LYS A 598 0.02 29.46 -16.66
C LYS A 598 0.62 29.22 -15.29
N LEU A 599 1.53 30.10 -14.88
CA LEU A 599 2.26 29.98 -13.62
C LEU A 599 1.46 30.62 -12.47
N ASP A 600 1.50 29.95 -11.33
CA ASP A 600 1.04 30.46 -10.05
C ASP A 600 1.89 31.66 -9.62
N ARG A 601 1.22 32.65 -9.04
CA ARG A 601 1.87 33.87 -8.56
C ARG A 601 2.63 33.57 -7.27
N ALA A 602 3.92 33.31 -7.37
CA ALA A 602 4.82 33.40 -6.23
C ALA A 602 5.09 34.87 -5.90
N HIS A 603 4.98 35.26 -4.62
CA HIS A 603 5.28 36.63 -4.19
C HIS A 603 6.79 36.88 -4.26
N ILE A 604 7.20 37.81 -5.12
CA ILE A 604 8.53 38.42 -5.05
C ILE A 604 8.46 39.53 -4.00
N GLU A 605 9.02 39.31 -2.81
CA GLU A 605 9.32 40.43 -1.90
C GLU A 605 10.48 41.21 -2.50
N ASN A 606 10.19 42.36 -3.12
CA ASN A 606 11.23 43.25 -3.62
C ASN A 606 12.17 43.66 -2.47
N PRO A 607 13.50 43.58 -2.63
CA PRO A 607 14.41 44.19 -1.68
C PRO A 607 14.14 45.70 -1.63
N VAL A 608 13.98 46.22 -0.42
CA VAL A 608 13.85 47.66 -0.15
C VAL A 608 15.11 48.37 -0.67
N GLU A 609 14.93 49.39 -1.52
CA GLU A 609 15.97 50.29 -2.05
C GLU A 609 16.86 50.91 -0.97
#